data_AF-A0A3D0IZP3-F1
#
_entry.id   AF-A0A3D0IZP3-F1
#
_cell.length_a   1.000
_cell.length_b   1.000
_cell.length_c   1.000
_cell.angle_alpha   90.00
_cell.angle_beta   90.00
_cell.angle_gamma   90.00
#
_symmetry.space_group_name_H-M   'P 1'
#
loop_
_entity.id
_entity.type
_entity.pdbx_description
1 polymer ?
#
loop_
_entity_poly.entity_id
_entity_poly.type
_entity_poly.pdbx_seq_one_letter_code
_entity_poly.pdbx_strand_id
1 'polypeptide(L)'
;YEFSDSRPAARRLAERHSIATLEAAASVGAHFVVLHLGSAGPRNLTEPLESLAAAGQIGSRAYVRQKLSAIQAWEKAFEESWPRVEEILLRLGQRAQSLGLRLGLECREDPREIPPDDFWDRILSRLPAPTFGYWHDFGHAAAKHELGLLDHAQHLRRLAPRLIGVHLHDYSVQEGDHLPLGHGSIPFAQLLPLIPSQTHVSLELSPAVSADEVRASLLWWNQNQPARS
;
A
#
# COMPACT_ATOMS: atom_id res chain seq x y z
N TYR A 1 -8.58 -6.95 -14.21
CA TYR A 1 -7.44 -7.78 -14.64
C TYR A 1 -6.28 -7.37 -13.76
N GLU A 2 -5.46 -8.32 -13.30
CA GLU A 2 -4.43 -8.07 -12.28
C GLU A 2 -3.17 -8.88 -12.62
N PHE A 3 -2.03 -8.53 -12.02
CA PHE A 3 -0.79 -9.29 -12.25
C PHE A 3 -0.86 -10.69 -11.63
N SER A 4 -1.59 -10.86 -10.53
CA SER A 4 -1.79 -12.13 -9.84
C SER A 4 -2.76 -13.10 -10.53
N ASP A 5 -3.55 -12.63 -11.50
CA ASP A 5 -4.63 -13.40 -12.15
C ASP A 5 -4.09 -14.72 -12.71
N SER A 6 -4.81 -15.83 -12.49
CA SER A 6 -4.41 -17.16 -12.96
C SER A 6 -4.43 -17.26 -14.50
N ARG A 7 -5.25 -16.46 -15.18
CA ARG A 7 -5.43 -16.49 -16.64
C ARG A 7 -4.33 -15.68 -17.33
N PRO A 8 -3.52 -16.29 -18.21
CA PRO A 8 -2.46 -15.58 -18.93
C PRO A 8 -2.95 -14.38 -19.74
N ALA A 9 -4.16 -14.45 -20.32
CA ALA A 9 -4.73 -13.34 -21.08
C ALA A 9 -5.02 -12.12 -20.21
N ALA A 10 -5.53 -12.30 -19.00
CA ALA A 10 -5.79 -11.20 -18.06
C ALA A 10 -4.48 -10.54 -17.61
N ARG A 11 -3.45 -11.33 -17.31
CA ARG A 11 -2.13 -10.80 -16.96
C ARG A 11 -1.49 -9.99 -18.08
N ARG A 12 -1.58 -10.47 -19.33
CA ARG A 12 -1.09 -9.71 -20.50
C ARG A 12 -1.80 -8.37 -20.67
N LEU A 13 -3.10 -8.30 -20.38
CA LEU A 13 -3.82 -7.04 -20.37
C LEU A 13 -3.31 -6.11 -19.27
N ALA A 14 -3.15 -6.62 -18.05
CA ALA A 14 -2.62 -5.85 -16.93
C ALA A 14 -1.24 -5.26 -17.24
N GLU A 15 -0.32 -6.09 -17.77
CA GLU A 15 1.01 -5.67 -18.17
C GLU A 15 0.97 -4.63 -19.30
N ARG A 16 0.18 -4.87 -20.35
CA ARG A 16 0.04 -3.93 -21.48
C ARG A 16 -0.47 -2.55 -21.03
N HIS A 17 -1.50 -2.53 -20.18
CA HIS A 17 -2.02 -1.27 -19.65
C HIS A 17 -1.02 -0.58 -18.73
N SER A 18 -0.25 -1.34 -17.95
CA SER A 18 0.83 -0.78 -17.12
C SER A 18 1.91 -0.12 -17.97
N ILE A 19 2.34 -0.76 -19.06
CA ILE A 19 3.31 -0.17 -20.01
C ILE A 19 2.77 1.14 -20.59
N ALA A 20 1.50 1.18 -21.00
CA ALA A 20 0.87 2.41 -21.49
C ALA A 20 0.85 3.52 -20.42
N THR A 21 0.61 3.17 -19.15
CA THR A 21 0.72 4.12 -18.03
C THR A 21 2.15 4.62 -17.85
N LEU A 22 3.18 3.76 -17.95
CA LEU A 22 4.58 4.20 -17.88
C LEU A 22 4.91 5.21 -19.00
N GLU A 23 4.44 4.95 -20.22
CA GLU A 23 4.67 5.84 -21.37
C GLU A 23 3.94 7.18 -21.20
N ALA A 24 2.71 7.16 -20.70
CA ALA A 24 1.96 8.37 -20.37
C ALA A 24 2.61 9.17 -19.24
N ALA A 25 3.09 8.49 -18.18
CA ALA A 25 3.79 9.13 -17.08
C ALA A 25 5.10 9.80 -17.56
N ALA A 26 5.86 9.13 -18.42
CA ALA A 26 7.07 9.69 -19.00
C ALA A 26 6.77 10.92 -19.89
N SER A 27 5.66 10.91 -20.64
CA SER A 27 5.31 12.02 -21.54
C SER A 27 4.95 13.31 -20.81
N VAL A 28 4.49 13.21 -19.56
CA VAL A 28 4.20 14.37 -18.69
C VAL A 28 5.35 14.70 -17.73
N GLY A 29 6.49 14.02 -17.85
CA GLY A 29 7.66 14.26 -16.99
C GLY A 29 7.48 13.79 -15.55
N ALA A 30 6.61 12.81 -15.30
CA ALA A 30 6.51 12.19 -13.99
C ALA A 30 7.79 11.41 -13.64
N HIS A 31 8.07 11.29 -12.34
CA HIS A 31 9.25 10.55 -11.85
C HIS A 31 8.89 9.16 -11.30
N PHE A 32 7.62 8.95 -10.94
CA PHE A 32 7.16 7.75 -10.25
C PHE A 32 5.87 7.23 -10.88
N VAL A 33 5.69 5.91 -10.86
CA VAL A 33 4.41 5.24 -11.08
C VAL A 33 4.16 4.29 -9.92
N VAL A 34 2.99 4.41 -9.29
CA VAL A 34 2.56 3.53 -8.20
C VAL A 34 1.84 2.31 -8.80
N LEU A 35 2.13 1.13 -8.28
CA LEU A 35 1.59 -0.14 -8.77
C LEU A 35 0.82 -0.87 -7.69
N HIS A 36 -0.41 -1.27 -8.02
CA HIS A 36 -1.14 -2.31 -7.31
C HIS A 36 -0.85 -3.65 -7.98
N LEU A 37 -0.49 -4.66 -7.20
CA LEU A 37 -0.02 -5.93 -7.74
C LEU A 37 -1.14 -6.95 -7.94
N GLY A 38 -2.34 -6.64 -7.45
CA GLY A 38 -3.52 -7.49 -7.48
C GLY A 38 -3.73 -8.22 -6.16
N SER A 39 -4.54 -9.26 -6.22
CA SER A 39 -5.01 -9.99 -5.05
C SER A 39 -4.74 -11.50 -5.14
N ALA A 40 -4.68 -12.15 -3.98
CA ALA A 40 -4.57 -13.59 -3.82
C ALA A 40 -5.44 -14.04 -2.63
N GLY A 41 -5.89 -15.30 -2.66
CA GLY A 41 -6.60 -15.91 -1.53
C GLY A 41 -8.14 -15.81 -1.62
N PRO A 42 -8.84 -16.32 -0.59
CA PRO A 42 -10.29 -16.43 -0.56
C PRO A 42 -10.97 -15.07 -0.34
N ARG A 43 -12.20 -14.90 -0.87
CA ARG A 43 -12.85 -13.58 -0.96
C ARG A 43 -13.27 -12.95 0.37
N ASN A 44 -13.71 -13.74 1.35
CA ASN A 44 -14.30 -13.24 2.59
C ASN A 44 -13.37 -13.52 3.78
N LEU A 45 -12.08 -13.25 3.58
CA LEU A 45 -11.05 -13.57 4.56
C LEU A 45 -11.12 -12.62 5.78
N THR A 46 -11.47 -11.35 5.56
CA THR A 46 -11.49 -10.33 6.62
C THR A 46 -12.83 -10.11 7.28
N GLU A 47 -13.94 -10.39 6.60
CA GLU A 47 -15.30 -10.18 7.13
C GLU A 47 -15.51 -10.81 8.53
N PRO A 48 -15.02 -12.03 8.84
CA PRO A 48 -15.09 -12.56 10.21
C PRO A 48 -14.22 -11.81 11.22
N LEU A 49 -13.06 -11.30 10.79
CA LEU A 49 -12.17 -10.52 11.65
C LEU A 49 -12.76 -9.15 11.96
N GLU A 50 -13.25 -8.44 10.94
CA GLU A 50 -13.96 -7.17 11.09
C GLU A 50 -15.16 -7.32 12.02
N SER A 51 -15.97 -8.37 11.84
CA SER A 51 -17.13 -8.65 12.71
C SER A 51 -16.73 -8.86 14.17
N LEU A 52 -15.66 -9.62 14.41
CA LEU A 52 -15.14 -9.87 15.77
C LEU A 52 -14.51 -8.60 16.35
N ALA A 53 -13.81 -7.81 15.54
CA ALA A 53 -13.21 -6.55 15.94
C ALA A 53 -14.27 -5.53 16.35
N ALA A 54 -15.32 -5.37 15.53
CA ALA A 54 -16.48 -4.52 15.83
C ALA A 54 -17.22 -4.95 17.12
N ALA A 55 -17.19 -6.24 17.44
CA ALA A 55 -17.71 -6.78 18.70
C ALA A 55 -16.75 -6.65 19.90
N GLY A 56 -15.63 -5.94 19.76
CA GLY A 56 -14.63 -5.75 20.81
C GLY A 56 -13.84 -7.02 21.16
N GLN A 57 -13.80 -8.00 20.25
CA GLN A 57 -13.19 -9.31 20.50
C GLN A 57 -11.77 -9.45 19.95
N ILE A 58 -11.09 -8.34 19.64
CA ILE A 58 -9.67 -8.37 19.28
C ILE A 58 -8.89 -9.07 20.39
N GLY A 59 -8.02 -10.01 20.01
CA GLY A 59 -7.23 -10.82 20.95
C GLY A 59 -7.98 -12.00 21.60
N SER A 60 -9.29 -12.14 21.39
CA SER A 60 -10.03 -13.33 21.82
C SER A 60 -9.51 -14.60 21.14
N ARG A 61 -9.76 -15.77 21.73
CA ARG A 61 -9.40 -17.06 21.12
C ARG A 61 -10.05 -17.26 19.75
N ALA A 62 -11.28 -16.75 19.56
CA ALA A 62 -11.98 -16.79 18.28
C ALA A 62 -11.24 -15.93 17.25
N TYR A 63 -10.91 -14.69 17.61
CA TYR A 63 -10.18 -13.76 16.74
C TYR A 63 -8.83 -14.31 16.31
N VAL A 64 -8.01 -14.75 17.27
CA VAL A 64 -6.67 -15.30 17.00
C VAL A 64 -6.75 -16.52 16.09
N ARG A 65 -7.73 -17.42 16.29
CA ARG A 65 -7.92 -18.58 15.41
C ARG A 65 -8.25 -18.15 13.98
N GLN A 66 -9.17 -17.21 13.81
CA GLN A 66 -9.53 -16.72 12.48
C GLN A 66 -8.36 -16.00 11.81
N LYS A 67 -7.62 -15.16 12.56
CA LYS A 67 -6.46 -14.44 12.05
C LYS A 67 -5.39 -15.40 11.55
N LEU A 68 -5.08 -16.44 12.31
CA LEU A 68 -4.08 -17.44 11.91
C LEU A 68 -4.53 -18.22 10.66
N SER A 69 -5.81 -18.63 10.60
CA SER A 69 -6.36 -19.31 9.43
C SER A 69 -6.33 -18.41 8.19
N ALA A 70 -6.63 -17.12 8.35
CA ALA A 70 -6.59 -16.12 7.30
C ALA A 70 -5.16 -15.94 6.76
N ILE A 71 -4.18 -15.71 7.63
CA ILE A 71 -2.78 -15.57 7.24
C ILE A 71 -2.29 -16.80 6.49
N GLN A 72 -2.56 -18.02 7.00
CA GLN A 72 -2.14 -19.26 6.34
C GLN A 72 -2.75 -19.44 4.95
N ALA A 73 -4.05 -19.14 4.80
CA ALA A 73 -4.72 -19.22 3.50
C ALA A 73 -4.14 -18.21 2.50
N TRP A 74 -3.80 -17.02 2.98
CA TRP A 74 -3.21 -15.97 2.16
C TRP A 74 -1.78 -16.29 1.75
N GLU A 75 -0.91 -16.68 2.68
CA GLU A 75 0.48 -17.05 2.39
C GLU A 75 0.56 -18.13 1.31
N LYS A 76 -0.29 -19.16 1.41
CA LYS A 76 -0.38 -20.20 0.39
C LYS A 76 -0.74 -19.62 -0.98
N ALA A 77 -1.78 -18.79 -1.05
CA ALA A 77 -2.22 -18.19 -2.31
C ALA A 77 -1.20 -17.18 -2.87
N PHE A 78 -0.45 -16.49 -2.00
CA PHE A 78 0.65 -15.64 -2.37
C PHE A 78 1.79 -16.45 -3.02
N GLU A 79 2.23 -17.55 -2.42
CA GLU A 79 3.29 -18.39 -3.01
C GLU A 79 2.90 -18.95 -4.38
N GLU A 80 1.62 -19.30 -4.56
CA GLU A 80 1.09 -19.76 -5.84
C GLU A 80 1.04 -18.64 -6.90
N SER A 81 0.85 -17.38 -6.50
CA SER A 81 0.62 -16.25 -7.42
C SER A 81 1.84 -15.36 -7.68
N TRP A 82 2.73 -15.26 -6.70
CA TRP A 82 3.89 -14.37 -6.72
C TRP A 82 4.82 -14.57 -7.93
N PRO A 83 5.17 -15.81 -8.37
CA PRO A 83 6.10 -15.96 -9.49
C PRO A 83 5.63 -15.24 -10.77
N ARG A 84 4.31 -15.20 -11.01
CA ARG A 84 3.71 -14.53 -12.16
C ARG A 84 3.79 -13.01 -12.05
N VAL A 85 3.63 -12.50 -10.84
CA VAL A 85 3.67 -11.07 -10.53
C VAL A 85 5.10 -10.57 -10.64
N GLU A 86 6.04 -11.30 -10.04
CA GLU A 86 7.47 -11.00 -10.09
C GLU A 86 7.98 -10.94 -11.54
N GLU A 87 7.58 -11.89 -12.38
CA GLU A 87 7.94 -11.92 -13.80
C GLU A 87 7.48 -10.64 -14.55
N ILE A 88 6.25 -10.18 -14.27
CA ILE A 88 5.71 -8.94 -14.85
C ILE A 88 6.45 -7.73 -14.29
N LEU A 89 6.70 -7.69 -12.98
CA LEU A 89 7.42 -6.58 -12.36
C LEU A 89 8.80 -6.42 -12.95
N LEU A 90 9.56 -7.49 -13.14
CA LEU A 90 10.90 -7.41 -13.74
C LEU A 90 10.87 -6.80 -15.15
N ARG A 91 9.87 -7.13 -15.98
CA ARG A 91 9.69 -6.52 -17.30
C ARG A 91 9.26 -5.05 -17.22
N LEU A 92 8.31 -4.73 -16.33
CA LEU A 92 7.90 -3.34 -16.08
C LEU A 92 9.08 -2.50 -15.58
N GLY A 93 9.94 -3.08 -14.75
CA GLY A 93 11.15 -2.43 -14.23
C GLY A 93 12.15 -2.10 -15.34
N GLN A 94 12.39 -3.02 -16.28
CA GLN A 94 13.22 -2.75 -17.46
C GLN A 94 12.64 -1.59 -18.29
N ARG A 95 11.32 -1.59 -18.51
CA ARG A 95 10.66 -0.50 -19.25
C ARG A 95 10.74 0.83 -18.50
N ALA A 96 10.44 0.84 -17.21
CA ALA A 96 10.51 2.02 -16.36
C ALA A 96 11.93 2.62 -16.35
N GLN A 97 12.96 1.79 -16.23
CA GLN A 97 14.35 2.23 -16.31
C GLN A 97 14.67 2.91 -17.65
N SER A 98 14.20 2.35 -18.78
CA SER A 98 14.40 2.97 -20.10
C SER A 98 13.70 4.33 -20.26
N LEU A 99 12.69 4.59 -19.42
CA LEU A 99 11.91 5.83 -19.40
C LEU A 99 12.35 6.79 -18.28
N GLY A 100 13.36 6.43 -17.48
CA GLY A 100 13.79 7.23 -16.33
C GLY A 100 12.80 7.26 -15.16
N LEU A 101 11.89 6.28 -15.09
CA LEU A 101 10.86 6.18 -14.07
C LEU A 101 11.27 5.25 -12.92
N ARG A 102 10.74 5.54 -11.73
CA ARG A 102 10.78 4.66 -10.56
C ARG A 102 9.39 4.08 -10.28
N LEU A 103 9.34 2.85 -9.78
CA LEU A 103 8.12 2.13 -9.50
C LEU A 103 7.93 2.01 -7.98
N GLY A 104 6.82 2.57 -7.48
CA GLY A 104 6.38 2.44 -6.10
C GLY A 104 5.45 1.24 -5.96
N LEU A 105 5.81 0.29 -5.10
CA LEU A 105 4.93 -0.82 -4.74
C LEU A 105 4.16 -0.45 -3.49
N GLU A 106 2.85 -0.35 -3.61
CA GLU A 106 2.00 0.15 -2.53
C GLU A 106 1.61 -0.96 -1.54
N CYS A 107 1.59 -0.65 -0.24
CA CYS A 107 0.83 -1.47 0.70
C CYS A 107 -0.66 -1.24 0.52
N ARG A 108 -1.43 -2.32 0.67
CA ARG A 108 -2.85 -2.35 0.36
C ARG A 108 -3.68 -2.55 1.61
N GLU A 109 -4.90 -2.02 1.61
CA GLU A 109 -5.84 -2.10 2.73
C GLU A 109 -6.24 -3.54 2.99
N ASP A 110 -6.66 -4.23 1.93
CA ASP A 110 -7.23 -5.56 2.01
C ASP A 110 -6.11 -6.61 2.19
N PRO A 111 -6.14 -7.43 3.26
CA PRO A 111 -5.28 -8.58 3.48
C PRO A 111 -5.37 -9.68 2.41
N ARG A 112 -6.01 -9.48 1.27
CA ARG A 112 -5.89 -10.36 0.10
C ARG A 112 -4.97 -9.77 -0.94
N GLU A 113 -4.80 -8.46 -0.93
CA GLU A 113 -4.02 -7.74 -1.90
C GLU A 113 -2.52 -7.90 -1.65
N ILE A 114 -1.80 -8.31 -2.67
CA ILE A 114 -0.37 -8.59 -2.57
C ILE A 114 0.45 -7.30 -2.71
N PRO A 115 1.57 -7.18 -1.97
CA PRO A 115 2.18 -8.23 -1.17
C PRO A 115 1.65 -8.30 0.27
N PRO A 116 1.71 -9.48 0.91
CA PRO A 116 1.50 -9.58 2.34
C PRO A 116 2.52 -8.76 3.12
N ASP A 117 2.09 -8.18 4.25
CA ASP A 117 2.89 -7.22 4.99
C ASP A 117 4.21 -7.78 5.54
N ASP A 118 4.29 -9.08 5.81
CA ASP A 118 5.52 -9.72 6.29
C ASP A 118 6.49 -10.14 5.18
N PHE A 119 6.07 -10.02 3.92
CA PHE A 119 6.86 -10.46 2.76
C PHE A 119 7.60 -9.31 2.07
N TRP A 120 7.39 -8.07 2.51
CA TRP A 120 8.00 -6.88 1.91
C TRP A 120 9.53 -6.98 1.79
N ASP A 121 10.24 -7.37 2.85
CA ASP A 121 11.70 -7.47 2.82
C ASP A 121 12.18 -8.50 1.78
N ARG A 122 11.53 -9.66 1.75
CA ARG A 122 11.80 -10.72 0.77
C ARG A 122 11.61 -10.22 -0.65
N ILE A 123 10.49 -9.56 -0.92
CA ILE A 123 10.13 -9.05 -2.23
C ILE A 123 11.09 -7.94 -2.68
N LEU A 124 11.28 -6.94 -1.83
CA LEU A 124 12.11 -5.78 -2.14
C LEU A 124 13.58 -6.18 -2.31
N SER A 125 14.07 -7.23 -1.63
CA SER A 125 15.44 -7.73 -1.82
C SER A 125 15.72 -8.29 -3.23
N ARG A 126 14.67 -8.73 -3.94
CA ARG A 126 14.76 -9.31 -5.29
C ARG A 126 14.55 -8.28 -6.40
N LEU A 127 14.11 -7.08 -6.05
CA LEU A 127 13.82 -6.00 -6.99
C LEU A 127 14.91 -4.91 -6.94
N PRO A 128 15.46 -4.48 -8.10
CA PRO A 128 16.51 -3.47 -8.13
C PRO A 128 16.10 -2.16 -7.46
N ALA A 129 16.77 -1.78 -6.37
CA ALA A 129 16.44 -0.60 -5.57
C ALA A 129 16.41 0.75 -6.32
N PRO A 130 17.26 0.99 -7.35
CA PRO A 130 17.15 2.21 -8.15
C PRO A 130 15.81 2.34 -8.87
N THR A 131 15.26 1.22 -9.33
CA THR A 131 14.00 1.16 -10.10
C THR A 131 12.79 0.98 -9.19
N PHE A 132 12.90 0.19 -8.11
CA PHE A 132 11.78 -0.18 -7.25
C PHE A 132 11.94 0.31 -5.82
N GLY A 133 10.86 0.85 -5.27
CA GLY A 133 10.74 1.19 -3.86
C GLY A 133 9.38 0.82 -3.29
N TYR A 134 9.31 0.93 -1.97
CA TYR A 134 8.08 0.83 -1.22
C TYR A 134 7.31 2.15 -1.28
N TRP A 135 6.00 2.06 -1.44
CA TRP A 135 5.06 3.17 -1.36
C TRP A 135 4.12 2.92 -0.18
N HIS A 136 4.16 3.80 0.82
CA HIS A 136 3.36 3.62 2.02
C HIS A 136 2.05 4.36 1.91
N ASP A 137 0.96 3.64 2.02
CA ASP A 137 -0.36 4.23 2.21
C ASP A 137 -0.69 4.25 3.70
N PHE A 138 -0.99 5.45 4.20
CA PHE A 138 -1.25 5.65 5.62
C PHE A 138 -2.58 5.06 6.08
N GLY A 139 -3.65 5.19 5.30
CA GLY A 139 -4.95 4.68 5.70
C GLY A 139 -5.03 3.16 5.59
N HIS A 140 -4.47 2.57 4.54
CA HIS A 140 -4.38 1.12 4.40
C HIS A 140 -3.63 0.47 5.57
N ALA A 141 -2.49 1.07 5.98
CA ALA A 141 -1.73 0.57 7.11
C ALA A 141 -2.49 0.77 8.44
N ALA A 142 -3.21 1.89 8.60
CA ALA A 142 -4.03 2.15 9.77
C ALA A 142 -5.23 1.18 9.89
N ALA A 143 -5.94 0.90 8.80
CA ALA A 143 -7.02 -0.07 8.78
C ALA A 143 -6.56 -1.46 9.26
N LYS A 144 -5.41 -1.91 8.76
CA LYS A 144 -4.81 -3.18 9.21
C LYS A 144 -4.27 -3.11 10.64
N HIS A 145 -3.85 -1.94 11.11
CA HIS A 145 -3.45 -1.73 12.50
C HIS A 145 -4.63 -1.87 13.47
N GLU A 146 -5.80 -1.29 13.13
CA GLU A 146 -7.01 -1.43 13.94
C GLU A 146 -7.50 -2.89 14.03
N LEU A 147 -7.31 -3.66 12.96
CA LEU A 147 -7.54 -5.11 12.97
C LEU A 147 -6.40 -5.89 13.66
N GLY A 148 -5.38 -5.22 14.19
CA GLY A 148 -4.22 -5.86 14.81
C GLY A 148 -3.50 -6.81 13.86
N LEU A 149 -3.59 -6.61 12.55
CA LEU A 149 -2.90 -7.41 11.53
C LEU A 149 -1.44 -6.98 11.37
N LEU A 150 -1.14 -5.69 11.59
CA LEU A 150 0.21 -5.14 11.65
C LEU A 150 0.34 -4.08 12.74
N ASP A 151 1.58 -3.73 13.11
CA ASP A 151 1.87 -2.51 13.87
C ASP A 151 2.35 -1.42 12.91
N HIS A 152 1.65 -0.29 12.84
CA HIS A 152 1.87 0.74 11.81
C HIS A 152 3.27 1.35 11.92
N ALA A 153 3.69 1.72 13.13
CA ALA A 153 4.98 2.34 13.36
C ALA A 153 6.14 1.35 13.11
N GLN A 154 6.00 0.09 13.52
CA GLN A 154 6.98 -0.96 13.26
C GLN A 154 7.10 -1.24 11.76
N HIS A 155 5.96 -1.36 11.06
CA HIS A 155 5.91 -1.61 9.63
C HIS A 155 6.57 -0.48 8.84
N LEU A 156 6.19 0.77 9.11
CA LEU A 156 6.76 1.93 8.45
C LEU A 156 8.26 2.05 8.73
N ARG A 157 8.69 1.89 9.99
CA ARG A 157 10.12 1.94 10.35
C ARG A 157 10.94 0.86 9.64
N ARG A 158 10.40 -0.36 9.54
CA ARG A 158 11.05 -1.48 8.85
C ARG A 158 11.28 -1.17 7.37
N LEU A 159 10.32 -0.53 6.71
CA LEU A 159 10.36 -0.27 5.26
C LEU A 159 10.87 1.12 4.88
N ALA A 160 11.09 2.01 5.84
CA ALA A 160 11.65 3.34 5.63
C ALA A 160 12.92 3.36 4.75
N PRO A 161 13.89 2.41 4.85
CA PRO A 161 15.06 2.39 3.97
C PRO A 161 14.74 2.19 2.48
N ARG A 162 13.56 1.65 2.17
CA ARG A 162 13.08 1.42 0.80
C ARG A 162 11.93 2.36 0.42
N LEU A 163 11.54 3.28 1.30
CA LEU A 163 10.38 4.15 1.11
C LEU A 163 10.70 5.27 0.10
N ILE A 164 9.97 5.29 -1.01
CA ILE A 164 10.18 6.28 -2.08
C ILE A 164 9.03 7.29 -2.19
N GLY A 165 7.84 6.92 -1.72
CA GLY A 165 6.69 7.80 -1.66
C GLY A 165 5.66 7.33 -0.65
N VAL A 166 4.72 8.21 -0.34
CA VAL A 166 3.57 7.90 0.49
C VAL A 166 2.28 8.49 -0.10
N HIS A 167 1.18 7.79 0.12
CA HIS A 167 -0.16 8.35 0.09
C HIS A 167 -0.52 8.78 1.50
N LEU A 168 -0.77 10.07 1.67
CA LEU A 168 -1.04 10.69 2.96
C LEU A 168 -2.48 11.16 3.00
N HIS A 169 -3.24 10.50 3.86
CA HIS A 169 -4.60 10.84 4.25
C HIS A 169 -4.84 10.26 5.64
N ASP A 170 -5.90 10.70 6.28
CA ASP A 170 -6.29 10.19 7.58
C ASP A 170 -7.20 8.96 7.43
N TYR A 171 -7.48 8.31 8.56
CA TYR A 171 -8.32 7.13 8.64
C TYR A 171 -9.06 7.10 9.98
N SER A 172 -10.30 6.63 9.99
CA SER A 172 -11.02 6.25 11.22
C SER A 172 -11.81 4.97 11.02
N VAL A 173 -12.08 4.25 12.11
CA VAL A 173 -12.91 3.03 12.06
C VAL A 173 -14.34 3.34 11.59
N GLN A 174 -14.84 4.54 11.87
CA GLN A 174 -16.21 4.95 11.57
C GLN A 174 -16.41 5.36 10.12
N GLU A 175 -15.43 6.08 9.55
CA GLU A 175 -15.56 6.70 8.23
C GLU A 175 -14.68 6.04 7.17
N GLY A 176 -13.71 5.22 7.57
CA GLY A 176 -12.77 4.57 6.67
C GLY A 176 -11.54 5.43 6.37
N ASP A 177 -10.91 5.17 5.23
CA ASP A 177 -9.70 5.84 4.75
C ASP A 177 -9.99 7.07 3.88
N HIS A 178 -8.94 7.63 3.27
CA HIS A 178 -8.98 8.82 2.42
C HIS A 178 -9.60 10.08 3.05
N LEU A 179 -9.60 10.17 4.39
CA LEU A 179 -10.12 11.30 5.12
C LEU A 179 -9.18 12.51 5.04
N PRO A 180 -9.70 13.75 5.15
CA PRO A 180 -8.86 14.93 5.27
C PRO A 180 -7.94 14.83 6.49
N LEU A 181 -6.74 15.42 6.39
CA LEU A 181 -5.75 15.31 7.47
C LEU A 181 -6.27 15.93 8.77
N GLY A 182 -6.13 15.20 9.88
CA GLY A 182 -6.58 15.62 11.20
C GLY A 182 -8.05 15.33 11.51
N HIS A 183 -8.76 14.62 10.63
CA HIS A 183 -10.16 14.23 10.82
C HIS A 183 -10.31 12.78 11.28
N GLY A 184 -9.23 11.99 11.25
CA GLY A 184 -9.20 10.61 11.70
C GLY A 184 -8.37 10.43 12.96
N SER A 185 -7.85 9.22 13.13
CA SER A 185 -7.16 8.76 14.32
C SER A 185 -5.71 8.33 14.08
N ILE A 186 -5.16 8.57 12.87
CA ILE A 186 -3.77 8.20 12.60
C ILE A 186 -2.83 9.02 13.50
N PRO A 187 -1.91 8.38 14.26
CA PRO A 187 -0.98 9.08 15.16
C PRO A 187 0.19 9.70 14.37
N PHE A 188 -0.09 10.68 13.51
CA PHE A 188 0.91 11.28 12.61
C PHE A 188 2.14 11.83 13.33
N ALA A 189 1.99 12.39 14.54
CA ALA A 189 3.12 12.88 15.33
C ALA A 189 4.16 11.77 15.64
N GLN A 190 3.74 10.51 15.72
CA GLN A 190 4.62 9.36 15.91
C GLN A 190 5.17 8.83 14.57
N LEU A 191 4.37 8.89 13.51
CA LEU A 191 4.68 8.22 12.24
C LEU A 191 5.46 9.10 11.26
N LEU A 192 5.11 10.39 11.13
CA LEU A 192 5.77 11.31 10.19
C LEU A 192 7.29 11.42 10.42
N PRO A 193 7.82 11.40 11.67
CA PRO A 193 9.27 11.38 11.90
C PRO A 193 9.99 10.14 11.38
N LEU A 194 9.27 9.06 11.04
CA LEU A 194 9.85 7.84 10.48
C LEU A 194 10.06 7.92 8.96
N ILE A 195 9.44 8.91 8.30
CA ILE A 195 9.55 9.10 6.85
C ILE A 195 10.87 9.81 6.53
N PRO A 196 11.73 9.25 5.66
CA PRO A 196 12.92 9.96 5.18
C PRO A 196 12.59 11.30 4.50
N SER A 197 13.47 12.28 4.64
CA SER A 197 13.22 13.65 4.12
C SER A 197 13.01 13.70 2.61
N GLN A 198 13.65 12.80 1.86
CA GLN A 198 13.55 12.70 0.40
C GLN A 198 12.29 11.96 -0.10
N THR A 199 11.44 11.44 0.78
CA THR A 199 10.25 10.68 0.38
C THR A 199 9.20 11.59 -0.23
N HIS A 200 8.71 11.21 -1.42
CA HIS A 200 7.60 11.90 -2.06
C HIS A 200 6.32 11.78 -1.24
N VAL A 201 5.52 12.84 -1.15
CA VAL A 201 4.23 12.82 -0.45
C VAL A 201 3.16 13.27 -1.43
N SER A 202 2.14 12.43 -1.59
CA SER A 202 0.92 12.76 -2.30
C SER A 202 -0.25 12.71 -1.34
N LEU A 203 -1.11 13.74 -1.35
CA LEU A 203 -2.38 13.69 -0.63
C LEU A 203 -3.37 12.88 -1.47
N GLU A 204 -3.86 11.77 -0.93
CA GLU A 204 -4.86 10.93 -1.59
C GLU A 204 -6.17 11.02 -0.81
N LEU A 205 -7.01 11.98 -1.20
CA LEU A 205 -8.26 12.28 -0.49
C LEU A 205 -9.45 11.75 -1.29
N SER A 206 -10.51 11.40 -0.56
CA SER A 206 -11.74 10.90 -1.18
C SER A 206 -12.30 11.95 -2.16
N PRO A 207 -12.88 11.53 -3.31
CA PRO A 207 -13.52 12.45 -4.25
C PRO A 207 -14.65 13.28 -3.64
N ALA A 208 -15.19 12.88 -2.49
CA ALA A 208 -16.23 13.60 -1.77
C ALA A 208 -15.69 14.77 -0.92
N VAL A 209 -14.38 14.83 -0.69
CA VAL A 209 -13.75 15.89 0.11
C VAL A 209 -13.87 17.22 -0.62
N SER A 210 -14.33 18.25 0.08
CA SER A 210 -14.51 19.58 -0.48
C SER A 210 -13.18 20.25 -0.80
N ALA A 211 -13.18 21.20 -1.74
CA ALA A 211 -11.98 21.96 -2.07
C ALA A 211 -11.37 22.71 -0.85
N ASP A 212 -12.20 23.12 0.10
CA ASP A 212 -11.74 23.80 1.32
C ASP A 212 -11.04 22.82 2.28
N GLU A 213 -11.54 21.60 2.41
CA GLU A 213 -10.89 20.53 3.19
C GLU A 213 -9.59 20.04 2.55
N VAL A 214 -9.51 20.02 1.21
CA VAL A 214 -8.24 19.77 0.48
C VAL A 214 -7.21 20.85 0.84
N ARG A 215 -7.60 22.13 0.82
CA ARG A 215 -6.71 23.24 1.21
C ARG A 215 -6.33 23.15 2.69
N ALA A 216 -7.27 22.81 3.56
CA ALA A 216 -7.00 22.62 4.98
C ALA A 216 -6.00 21.48 5.22
N SER A 217 -6.12 20.37 4.49
CA SER A 217 -5.16 19.25 4.54
C SER A 217 -3.77 19.67 4.08
N LEU A 218 -3.66 20.46 3.01
CA LEU A 218 -2.38 21.02 2.57
C LEU A 218 -1.76 21.96 3.62
N LEU A 219 -2.56 22.81 4.24
CA LEU A 219 -2.10 23.69 5.33
C LEU A 219 -1.63 22.88 6.55
N TRP A 220 -2.39 21.86 6.93
CA TRP A 220 -2.03 20.93 7.99
C TRP A 220 -0.70 20.25 7.68
N TRP A 221 -0.51 19.74 6.46
CA TRP A 221 0.74 19.13 6.04
C TRP A 221 1.92 20.10 6.14
N ASN A 222 1.76 21.33 5.65
CA ASN A 222 2.81 22.35 5.71
C ASN A 222 3.26 22.67 7.15
N GLN A 223 2.36 22.53 8.13
CA GLN A 223 2.63 22.79 9.55
C GLN A 223 3.23 21.58 10.28
N ASN A 224 2.91 20.36 9.84
CA ASN A 224 3.24 19.11 10.56
C ASN A 224 4.31 18.26 9.88
N GLN A 225 4.69 18.58 8.63
CA GLN A 225 5.71 17.81 7.92
C GLN A 225 7.06 17.85 8.65
N PRO A 226 7.82 16.74 8.66
CA PRO A 226 9.17 16.74 9.18
C PRO A 226 10.05 17.70 8.38
N ALA A 227 11.13 18.19 8.99
CA ALA A 227 12.09 19.03 8.27
C ALA A 227 12.62 18.29 7.03
N ARG A 228 12.44 18.92 5.86
CA ARG A 228 12.91 18.39 4.58
C ARG A 228 14.21 19.08 4.20
N SER A 229 15.20 18.27 3.81
CA SER A 229 16.52 18.68 3.32
C SER A 229 16.50 19.01 1.84
#